data_AF-D1CCY7-F1
#
_entry.id   AF-D1CCY7-F1
#
_cell.length_a   1.000
_cell.length_b   1.000
_cell.length_c   1.000
_cell.angle_alpha   90.00
_cell.angle_beta   90.00
_cell.angle_gamma   90.00
#
_symmetry.space_group_name_H-M   'P 1'
#
loop_
_entity.id
_entity.type
_entity.pdbx_description
1 polymer ?
#
loop_
_entity_poly.entity_id
_entity_poly.type
_entity_poly.pdbx_seq_one_letter_code
_entity_poly.pdbx_strand_id
1 'polypeptide(L)' 'MSRPELERVIVEAISKEDFLQLLVDSPYDALASYDLDPREVGALIAASEPDLLALGVDPQLVRKYVNIFHISRGGGG' A
#
# COMPACT_ATOMS: atom_id res chain seq x y z
N MET A 1 -18.32 7.09 6.12
CA MET A 1 -17.38 7.94 5.37
C MET A 1 -16.51 7.00 4.56
N SER A 2 -16.51 7.11 3.24
CA SER A 2 -15.80 6.24 2.30
C SER A 2 -14.33 6.65 2.25
N ARG A 3 -13.37 5.70 2.34
CA ARG A 3 -11.92 5.94 2.18
C ARG A 3 -11.42 5.41 0.83
N PRO A 4 -11.84 6.01 -0.30
CA PRO A 4 -11.61 5.44 -1.62
C PRO A 4 -10.15 5.46 -2.06
N GLU A 5 -9.35 6.45 -1.64
CA GLU A 5 -7.96 6.60 -2.13
C GLU A 5 -7.01 5.55 -1.53
N LEU A 6 -7.10 5.27 -0.23
CA LEU A 6 -6.30 4.21 0.41
C LEU A 6 -6.57 2.84 -0.22
N GLU A 7 -7.83 2.46 -0.38
CA GLU A 7 -8.20 1.18 -1.02
C GLU A 7 -7.77 1.15 -2.49
N ARG A 8 -7.90 2.28 -3.20
CA ARG A 8 -7.45 2.40 -4.59
C ARG A 8 -5.95 2.17 -4.72
N VAL A 9 -5.13 2.78 -3.88
CA VAL A 9 -3.67 2.56 -3.86
C VAL A 9 -3.34 1.09 -3.63
N ILE A 10 -4.03 0.46 -2.67
CA ILE A 10 -3.84 -0.96 -2.36
C ILE A 10 -4.19 -1.84 -3.55
N VAL A 11 -5.32 -1.60 -4.20
CA VAL A 11 -5.73 -2.33 -5.41
C VAL A 11 -4.75 -2.11 -6.56
N GLU A 12 -4.25 -0.87 -6.71
CA GLU A 12 -3.28 -0.53 -7.73
C GLU A 12 -1.94 -1.23 -7.50
N ALA A 13 -1.43 -1.24 -6.27
CA ALA A 13 -0.23 -2.00 -5.87
C ALA A 13 -0.39 -3.51 -6.06
N ILE A 14 -1.60 -4.05 -5.90
CA ILE A 14 -1.89 -5.46 -6.17
C ILE A 14 -1.93 -5.77 -7.67
N SER A 15 -2.40 -4.84 -8.48
CA SER A 15 -2.72 -5.08 -9.89
C SER A 15 -1.59 -4.69 -10.85
N LYS A 16 -0.70 -3.79 -10.42
CA LYS A 16 0.34 -3.18 -11.25
C LYS A 16 1.72 -3.38 -10.63
N GLU A 17 2.50 -4.27 -11.22
CA GLU A 17 3.84 -4.60 -10.74
C GLU A 17 4.78 -3.38 -10.79
N ASP A 18 4.69 -2.55 -11.84
CA ASP A 18 5.45 -1.31 -11.99
C ASP A 18 5.14 -0.29 -10.89
N PHE A 19 3.87 -0.13 -10.54
CA PHE A 19 3.48 0.73 -9.42
C PHE A 19 3.94 0.15 -8.07
N LEU A 20 3.84 -1.17 -7.87
CA LEU A 20 4.34 -1.83 -6.67
C LEU A 20 5.86 -1.62 -6.50
N GLN A 21 6.63 -1.76 -7.59
CA GLN A 21 8.08 -1.51 -7.58
C GLN A 21 8.36 -0.04 -7.24
N LEU A 22 7.66 0.91 -7.88
CA LEU A 22 7.80 2.33 -7.56
C LEU A 22 7.46 2.63 -6.09
N LEU A 23 6.43 1.97 -5.54
CA LEU A 23 6.01 2.10 -4.15
C LEU A 23 7.05 1.53 -3.17
N VAL A 24 7.80 0.49 -3.56
CA VAL A 24 8.90 -0.07 -2.76
C VAL A 24 10.15 0.82 -2.85
N ASP A 25 10.54 1.24 -4.05
CA ASP A 25 11.79 1.97 -4.30
C ASP A 25 11.70 3.45 -3.92
N SER A 26 10.55 4.08 -4.15
CA SER A 26 10.33 5.52 -3.97
C SER A 26 8.89 5.79 -3.50
N PRO A 27 8.54 5.35 -2.27
CA PRO A 27 7.17 5.38 -1.78
C PRO A 27 6.53 6.76 -1.78
N TYR A 28 7.27 7.81 -1.41
CA TYR A 28 6.72 9.17 -1.38
C TYR A 28 6.38 9.68 -2.78
N ASP A 29 7.18 9.33 -3.79
CA ASP A 29 6.91 9.70 -5.18
C ASP A 29 5.73 8.92 -5.75
N ALA A 30 5.64 7.62 -5.43
CA ALA A 30 4.49 6.78 -5.81
C ALA A 30 3.17 7.33 -5.25
N LEU A 31 3.20 7.82 -4.00
CA LEU A 31 2.03 8.27 -3.26
C LEU A 31 1.72 9.76 -3.44
N ALA A 32 2.62 10.55 -4.04
CA ALA A 32 2.48 12.01 -4.17
C ALA A 32 1.21 12.47 -4.93
N SER A 33 0.67 11.60 -5.78
CA SER A 33 -0.55 11.89 -6.57
C SER A 33 -1.86 11.54 -5.86
N TYR A 34 -1.79 10.90 -4.69
CA TYR A 34 -2.96 10.47 -3.92
C TYR A 34 -3.22 11.41 -2.74
N ASP A 35 -4.49 11.70 -2.49
CA ASP A 35 -4.92 12.48 -1.33
C ASP A 35 -5.00 11.58 -0.09
N LEU A 36 -3.83 11.28 0.47
CA LEU A 36 -3.66 10.42 1.65
C LEU A 36 -3.22 11.22 2.86
N ASP A 37 -3.77 10.89 4.01
CA ASP A 37 -3.28 11.45 5.26
C ASP A 37 -1.97 10.79 5.73
N PRO A 38 -1.17 11.42 6.62
CA PRO A 38 0.11 10.88 7.05
C PRO A 38 0.05 9.48 7.68
N ARG A 39 -1.09 9.09 8.28
CA ARG A 39 -1.27 7.75 8.84
C ARG A 39 -1.48 6.72 7.76
N GLU A 40 -2.23 7.06 6.70
CA GLU A 40 -2.45 6.18 5.55
C GLU A 40 -1.14 5.95 4.80
N VAL A 41 -0.38 7.02 4.53
CA VAL A 41 0.96 6.93 3.95
C VAL A 41 1.88 6.05 4.80
N GLY A 42 1.91 6.27 6.12
CA GLY A 42 2.70 5.46 7.04
C GLY A 42 2.32 3.97 7.00
N ALA A 43 1.03 3.66 7.01
CA ALA A 43 0.52 2.29 6.97
C ALA A 43 0.87 1.56 5.66
N LEU A 44 0.80 2.26 4.53
CA LEU A 44 1.18 1.74 3.21
C LEU A 44 2.68 1.45 3.14
N ILE A 45 3.54 2.41 3.48
CA ILE A 45 5.01 2.28 3.41
C ILE A 45 5.52 1.17 4.35
N ALA A 46 4.94 1.08 5.55
CA ALA A 46 5.26 0.04 6.50
C ALA A 46 4.69 -1.33 6.11
N ALA A 47 3.76 -1.38 5.15
CA ALA A 47 2.92 -2.54 4.87
C ALA A 47 2.35 -3.15 6.17
N SER A 48 1.86 -2.29 7.06
CA SER A 48 1.43 -2.66 8.41
C SER A 48 -0.01 -3.16 8.37
N GLU A 49 -0.18 -4.49 8.43
CA GLU A 49 -1.49 -5.13 8.54
C GLU A 49 -2.36 -4.53 9.66
N PRO A 50 -1.90 -4.36 10.92
CA PRO A 50 -2.75 -3.82 11.97
C PRO A 50 -3.18 -2.36 11.71
N ASP A 51 -2.30 -1.54 11.13
CA ASP A 51 -2.64 -0.14 10.85
C ASP A 51 -3.65 -0.04 9.70
N LEU A 52 -3.47 -0.82 8.63
CA LEU A 52 -4.40 -0.86 7.50
C LEU A 52 -5.79 -1.36 7.90
N LEU A 53 -5.86 -2.36 8.79
CA LEU A 53 -7.13 -2.83 9.36
C LEU A 53 -7.77 -1.77 10.27
N ALA A 54 -6.99 -1.08 11.09
CA ALA A 54 -7.48 0.01 11.94
C ALA A 54 -7.97 1.22 11.11
N LEU A 55 -7.42 1.40 9.91
CA LEU A 55 -7.88 2.36 8.90
C LEU A 55 -9.14 1.88 8.15
N GLY A 56 -9.65 0.69 8.44
CA GLY A 56 -10.92 0.17 7.90
C GLY A 56 -10.83 -0.45 6.51
N VAL A 57 -9.62 -0.77 6.03
CA VAL A 57 -9.42 -1.48 4.75
C VAL A 57 -9.92 -2.92 4.86
N ASP A 58 -10.50 -3.45 3.78
CA ASP A 58 -10.91 -4.85 3.70
C ASP A 58 -9.76 -5.83 4.06
N PRO A 59 -9.97 -6.78 4.99
CA PRO A 59 -8.93 -7.71 5.43
C PRO A 59 -8.31 -8.58 4.33
N GLN A 60 -9.07 -8.92 3.28
CA GLN A 60 -8.54 -9.72 2.18
C GLN A 60 -7.61 -8.89 1.30
N LEU A 61 -7.94 -7.61 1.07
CA LEU A 61 -7.06 -6.66 0.38
C LEU A 61 -5.77 -6.42 1.17
N VAL A 62 -5.88 -6.16 2.48
CA VAL A 62 -4.71 -5.97 3.35
C VAL A 62 -3.76 -7.16 3.26
N ARG A 63 -4.28 -8.37 3.45
CA ARG A 63 -3.44 -9.59 3.44
C ARG A 63 -2.75 -9.82 2.10
N LYS A 64 -3.43 -9.53 0.98
CA LYS A 64 -2.83 -9.63 -0.36
C LYS A 64 -1.71 -8.61 -0.54
N TYR A 65 -1.97 -7.34 -0.21
CA TYR A 65 -1.02 -6.25 -0.31
C TYR A 65 0.24 -6.48 0.52
N VAL A 66 0.09 -6.80 1.80
CA VAL A 66 1.21 -7.03 2.71
C VAL A 66 2.08 -8.20 2.23
N ASN A 67 1.47 -9.25 1.69
CA ASN A 67 2.22 -10.40 1.17
C ASN A 67 3.06 -10.03 -0.06
N ILE A 68 2.45 -9.38 -1.08
CA ILE A 68 3.19 -9.02 -2.30
C ILE A 68 4.25 -7.95 -2.04
N PHE A 69 3.97 -7.00 -1.14
CA PHE A 69 4.90 -5.91 -0.82
C PHE A 69 6.18 -6.47 -0.16
N HIS A 70 6.05 -7.40 0.78
CA HIS A 70 7.20 -8.05 1.40
C HIS A 70 7.99 -8.93 0.42
N ILE A 71 7.31 -9.61 -0.50
CA ILE A 71 7.98 -10.38 -1.56
C ILE A 71 8.82 -9.44 -2.45
N SER A 72 8.24 -8.34 -2.91
CA SER A 72 8.95 -7.37 -3.75
C SER A 72 10.11 -6.70 -3.03
N ARG A 73 9.98 -6.42 -1.73
CA ARG A 73 11.05 -5.80 -0.92
C ARG A 73 12.20 -6.77 -0.57
N GLY A 74 11.94 -8.07 -0.47
CA GLY A 74 12.93 -9.09 -0.10
C GLY A 74 13.50 -9.91 -1.26
N GLY A 75 13.02 -9.70 -2.48
CA GLY A 75 13.36 -10.48 -3.67
C GLY A 75 14.36 -9.83 -4.65
N GLY A 76 14.80 -8.60 -4.40
CA GLY A 76 15.85 -7.92 -5.18
C GLY A 76 17.24 -8.18 -4.59
N GLY A 77 18.16 -8.67 -5.43
CA GLY A 77 19.52 -9.13 -5.06
C GLY A 77 20.50 -8.07 -4.58
#